data_AF-A0A7C0YH49-F1
#
_entry.id   AF-A0A7C0YH49-F1
#
_cell.length_a   1.000
_cell.length_b   1.000
_cell.length_c   1.000
_cell.angle_alpha   90.00
_cell.angle_beta   90.00
_cell.angle_gamma   90.00
#
_symmetry.space_group_name_H-M   'P 1'
#
loop_
_entity.id
_entity.type
_entity.pdbx_description
1 polymer ?
#
loop_
_entity_poly.entity_id
_entity_poly.type
_entity_poly.pdbx_seq_one_letter_code
_entity_poly.pdbx_strand_id
1 'polypeptide(L)'
;MTKTDLTEIFRKFLVRCDILFHTVAALLLIVASGWILFYASLNALEPTRASMIALVNDVLLALIILELLWTVIRFLKKQKFSLGPFLAIGIIAAVRRILLIEAQTSLMERTPVDKLYEIGVSAGVIIVLMAAYYLSVKAQRLEQ
;
A
#
# COMPACT_ATOMS: atom_id res chain seq x y z
N MET A 1 -36.16 -14.63 25.21
CA MET A 1 -35.89 -13.17 25.18
C MET A 1 -34.36 -13.00 25.30
N THR A 2 -33.55 -13.41 24.30
CA THR A 2 -32.10 -13.65 24.54
C THR A 2 -31.17 -13.65 23.29
N LYS A 3 -31.60 -13.20 22.10
CA LYS A 3 -30.71 -13.18 20.90
C LYS A 3 -30.21 -11.78 20.47
N THR A 4 -30.83 -10.73 20.98
CA THR A 4 -30.50 -9.34 20.59
C THR A 4 -29.26 -8.81 21.31
N ASP A 5 -29.05 -9.18 22.58
CA ASP A 5 -27.96 -8.67 23.43
C ASP A 5 -26.57 -9.18 23.00
N LEU A 6 -26.47 -10.49 22.70
CA LEU A 6 -25.20 -11.12 22.28
C LEU A 6 -24.68 -10.55 20.95
N THR A 7 -25.60 -10.20 20.04
CA THR A 7 -25.27 -9.64 18.72
C THR A 7 -24.78 -8.18 18.84
N GLU A 8 -25.34 -7.41 19.77
CA GLU A 8 -24.88 -6.04 20.05
C GLU A 8 -23.51 -5.99 20.72
N ILE A 9 -23.26 -6.88 21.68
CA ILE A 9 -21.95 -6.99 22.36
C ILE A 9 -20.88 -7.40 21.36
N PHE A 10 -21.13 -8.42 20.53
CA PHE A 10 -20.19 -8.82 19.47
C PHE A 10 -19.93 -7.69 18.48
N ARG A 11 -20.97 -6.95 18.07
CA ARG A 11 -20.83 -5.80 17.17
C ARG A 11 -20.01 -4.67 17.81
N LYS A 12 -20.28 -4.32 19.07
CA LYS A 12 -19.51 -3.29 19.79
C LYS A 12 -18.05 -3.70 20.00
N PHE A 13 -17.80 -4.96 20.34
CA PHE A 13 -16.44 -5.49 20.50
C PHE A 13 -15.67 -5.47 19.18
N LEU A 14 -16.31 -5.91 18.09
CA LEU A 14 -15.73 -5.88 16.74
C LEU A 14 -15.38 -4.45 16.30
N VAL A 15 -16.28 -3.50 16.56
CA VAL A 15 -16.06 -2.07 16.25
C VAL A 15 -14.95 -1.46 17.12
N ARG A 16 -14.87 -1.84 18.40
CA ARG A 16 -13.82 -1.35 19.32
C ARG A 16 -12.44 -1.87 18.93
N CYS A 17 -12.34 -3.14 18.55
CA CYS A 17 -11.10 -3.72 18.01
C CYS A 17 -10.70 -3.04 16.69
N ASP A 18 -11.64 -2.81 15.77
CA ASP A 18 -11.37 -2.11 14.50
C ASP A 18 -10.77 -0.71 14.72
N ILE A 19 -11.33 0.05 15.66
CA ILE A 19 -10.82 1.38 16.01
C ILE A 19 -9.42 1.28 16.63
N LEU A 20 -9.20 0.33 17.55
CA LEU A 20 -7.90 0.14 18.21
C LEU A 20 -6.80 -0.21 17.19
N PHE A 21 -7.09 -1.13 16.27
CA PHE A 21 -6.16 -1.48 15.19
C PHE A 21 -5.88 -0.30 14.26
N HIS A 22 -6.90 0.51 13.93
CA HIS A 22 -6.73 1.70 13.09
C HIS A 22 -5.84 2.76 13.77
N THR A 23 -6.05 2.98 15.06
CA THR A 23 -5.25 3.92 15.85
C THR A 23 -3.80 3.45 16.01
N VAL A 24 -3.59 2.16 16.29
CA VAL A 24 -2.24 1.59 16.43
C VAL A 24 -1.48 1.63 15.11
N ALA A 25 -2.13 1.29 14.00
CA ALA A 25 -1.51 1.32 12.69
C ALA A 25 -1.18 2.76 12.25
N ALA A 26 -2.09 3.72 12.44
CA ALA A 26 -1.82 5.13 12.17
C ALA A 26 -0.66 5.68 13.03
N LEU A 27 -0.59 5.29 14.31
CA LEU A 27 0.50 5.67 15.21
C LEU A 27 1.85 5.12 14.71
N LEU A 28 1.90 3.84 14.33
CA LEU A 28 3.11 3.20 13.79
C LEU A 28 3.63 3.89 12.52
N LEU A 29 2.72 4.34 11.64
CA LEU A 29 3.11 5.10 10.44
C LEU A 29 3.68 6.46 10.76
N ILE A 30 3.08 7.18 11.72
CA ILE A 30 3.56 8.49 12.13
C ILE A 30 4.99 8.35 12.69
N VAL A 31 5.24 7.33 13.50
CA VAL A 31 6.58 7.04 14.04
C VAL A 31 7.56 6.69 12.91
N ALA A 32 7.20 5.81 11.99
CA ALA A 32 8.06 5.42 10.88
C ALA A 32 8.37 6.59 9.92
N SER A 33 7.35 7.38 9.58
CA SER A 33 7.49 8.58 8.74
C SER A 33 8.37 9.63 9.41
N GLY A 34 8.15 9.90 10.70
CA GLY A 34 8.99 10.81 11.48
C GLY A 34 10.44 10.35 11.56
N TRP A 35 10.68 9.04 11.70
CA TRP A 35 12.02 8.45 11.71
C TRP A 35 12.76 8.65 10.38
N ILE A 36 12.07 8.42 9.25
CA ILE A 36 12.63 8.59 7.92
C ILE A 36 12.97 10.07 7.67
N LEU A 37 12.05 10.98 7.99
CA LEU A 37 12.28 12.43 7.84
C LEU A 37 13.44 12.93 8.72
N PHE A 38 13.57 12.39 9.93
CA PHE A 38 14.68 12.74 10.82
C PHE A 38 16.03 12.29 10.23
N TYR A 39 16.10 11.05 9.73
CA TYR A 39 17.31 10.53 9.09
C TYR A 39 17.67 11.31 7.81
N ALA A 40 16.65 11.63 7.01
CA ALA A 40 16.77 12.44 5.80
C ALA A 40 17.28 13.87 6.11
N SER A 41 16.84 14.47 7.21
CA SER A 41 17.31 15.79 7.65
C SER A 41 18.78 15.79 8.10
N LEU A 42 19.28 14.69 8.67
CA LEU A 42 20.68 14.58 9.08
C LEU A 42 21.63 14.43 7.89
N ASN A 43 21.19 13.76 6.82
CA ASN A 43 21.96 13.59 5.58
C ASN A 43 21.93 14.81 4.64
N ALA A 44 21.17 15.87 4.97
CA ALA A 44 21.00 17.05 4.14
C ALA A 44 22.18 18.05 4.18
N LEU A 45 23.16 17.86 5.09
CA LEU A 45 24.22 18.85 5.32
C LEU A 45 25.36 18.84 4.27
N GLU A 46 25.44 17.82 3.40
CA GLU A 46 26.37 17.78 2.26
C GLU A 46 25.61 17.51 0.94
N PRO A 47 25.10 18.55 0.25
CA PRO A 47 24.19 18.41 -0.88
C PRO A 47 24.92 17.96 -2.14
N THR A 48 25.18 16.67 -2.24
CA THR A 48 25.55 16.03 -3.51
C THR A 48 24.26 15.72 -4.28
N ARG A 49 24.27 15.74 -5.63
CA ARG A 49 23.09 15.41 -6.46
C ARG A 49 22.44 14.08 -6.06
N ALA A 50 23.26 13.10 -5.66
CA ALA A 50 22.81 11.82 -5.09
C ALA A 50 22.02 11.97 -3.78
N SER A 51 22.35 12.93 -2.93
CA SER A 51 21.69 13.19 -1.64
C SER A 51 20.28 13.76 -1.82
N MET A 52 20.08 14.65 -2.80
CA MET A 52 18.73 15.15 -3.15
C MET A 52 17.80 14.04 -3.63
N ILE A 53 18.29 13.07 -4.41
CA ILE A 53 17.42 11.97 -4.85
C ILE A 53 17.24 10.93 -3.75
N ALA A 54 18.27 10.65 -2.94
CA ALA A 54 18.10 9.82 -1.75
C ALA A 54 16.98 10.38 -0.85
N LEU A 55 16.94 11.70 -0.66
CA LEU A 55 15.87 12.41 0.05
C LEU A 55 14.48 12.16 -0.59
N VAL A 56 14.35 12.33 -1.91
CA VAL A 56 13.08 12.11 -2.61
C VAL A 56 12.65 10.64 -2.54
N ASN A 57 13.58 9.71 -2.71
CA ASN A 57 13.33 8.27 -2.61
C ASN A 57 12.89 7.88 -1.20
N ASP A 58 13.49 8.44 -0.16
CA ASP A 58 13.12 8.17 1.24
C ASP A 58 11.74 8.75 1.57
N VAL A 59 11.42 9.96 1.10
CA VAL A 59 10.07 10.53 1.24
C VAL A 59 9.03 9.73 0.46
N LEU A 60 9.34 9.32 -0.78
CA LEU A 60 8.47 8.47 -1.59
C LEU A 60 8.25 7.12 -0.91
N LEU A 61 9.30 6.53 -0.33
CA LEU A 61 9.25 5.29 0.44
C LEU A 61 8.36 5.44 1.68
N ALA A 62 8.44 6.57 2.39
CA ALA A 62 7.56 6.88 3.52
C ALA A 62 6.09 7.00 3.09
N LEU A 63 5.81 7.73 2.01
CA LEU A 63 4.46 7.86 1.43
C LEU A 63 3.89 6.51 0.96
N ILE A 64 4.75 5.71 0.34
CA ILE A 64 4.49 4.33 -0.01
C ILE A 64 4.06 3.59 1.27
N ILE A 65 4.89 3.47 2.30
CA ILE A 65 4.53 2.72 3.51
C ILE A 65 3.22 3.22 4.13
N LEU A 66 3.00 4.54 4.17
CA LEU A 66 1.75 5.16 4.63
C LEU A 66 0.53 4.66 3.86
N GLU A 67 0.60 4.67 2.54
CA GLU A 67 -0.51 4.29 1.67
C GLU A 67 -0.74 2.77 1.66
N LEU A 68 0.31 1.94 1.82
CA LEU A 68 0.13 0.49 1.94
C LEU A 68 -0.56 0.16 3.25
N LEU A 69 -0.14 0.77 4.35
CA LEU A 69 -0.78 0.47 5.64
C LEU A 69 -2.24 0.90 5.64
N TRP A 70 -2.56 2.07 5.09
CA TRP A 70 -3.96 2.48 4.92
C TRP A 70 -4.79 1.46 4.14
N THR A 71 -4.22 0.94 3.04
CA THR A 71 -4.89 -0.03 2.18
C THR A 71 -5.04 -1.40 2.87
N VAL A 72 -4.01 -1.85 3.61
CA VAL A 72 -4.03 -3.10 4.40
C VAL A 72 -5.04 -3.01 5.54
N ILE A 73 -5.14 -1.89 6.24
CA ILE A 73 -6.14 -1.71 7.30
C ILE A 73 -7.56 -1.77 6.69
N ARG A 74 -7.78 -1.09 5.56
CA ARG A 74 -9.07 -1.10 4.85
C ARG A 74 -9.47 -2.51 4.39
N PHE A 75 -8.48 -3.33 4.02
CA PHE A 75 -8.68 -4.73 3.65
C PHE A 75 -9.09 -5.58 4.84
N LEU A 76 -8.32 -5.51 5.93
CA LEU A 76 -8.55 -6.30 7.15
C LEU A 76 -9.90 -5.97 7.80
N LYS A 77 -10.40 -4.74 7.60
CA LYS A 77 -11.73 -4.30 8.06
C LYS A 77 -12.90 -4.96 7.33
N LYS A 78 -12.71 -5.52 6.13
CA LYS A 78 -13.78 -6.21 5.38
C LYS A 78 -13.77 -7.71 5.69
N GLN A 79 -14.62 -8.14 6.63
CA GLN A 79 -14.79 -9.54 7.06
C GLN A 79 -15.36 -10.51 6.01
N LYS A 80 -15.87 -10.02 4.86
CA LYS A 80 -16.20 -10.88 3.73
C LYS A 80 -15.05 -10.82 2.74
N PHE A 81 -14.42 -11.96 2.46
CA PHE A 81 -13.46 -12.15 1.38
C PHE A 81 -14.11 -11.68 0.07
N SER A 82 -13.94 -10.41 -0.23
CA SER A 82 -14.41 -9.79 -1.45
C SER A 82 -13.17 -9.62 -2.32
N LEU A 83 -13.18 -10.28 -3.48
CA LEU A 83 -12.06 -10.24 -4.41
C LEU A 83 -11.78 -8.81 -4.88
N GLY A 84 -12.79 -7.95 -4.96
CA GLY A 84 -12.63 -6.55 -5.40
C GLY A 84 -11.60 -5.76 -4.58
N PRO A 85 -11.79 -5.61 -3.25
CA PRO A 85 -10.81 -4.98 -2.37
C PRO A 85 -9.42 -5.62 -2.43
N PHE A 86 -9.34 -6.96 -2.49
CA PHE A 86 -8.06 -7.67 -2.59
C PHE A 86 -7.29 -7.29 -3.87
N LEU A 87 -7.96 -7.34 -5.02
CA LEU A 87 -7.36 -7.00 -6.30
C LEU A 87 -6.99 -5.51 -6.40
N ALA A 88 -7.79 -4.62 -5.82
CA ALA A 88 -7.44 -3.20 -5.74
C ALA A 88 -6.12 -2.97 -4.97
N ILE A 89 -5.89 -3.69 -3.86
CA ILE A 89 -4.63 -3.63 -3.12
C ILE A 89 -3.47 -4.16 -3.97
N GLY A 90 -3.67 -5.30 -4.66
CA GLY A 90 -2.66 -5.88 -5.53
C GLY A 90 -2.25 -4.92 -6.65
N ILE A 91 -3.20 -4.20 -7.25
CA ILE A 91 -2.94 -3.19 -8.29
C ILE A 91 -2.15 -2.02 -7.69
N ILE A 92 -2.56 -1.48 -6.54
CA ILE A 92 -1.85 -0.38 -5.86
C ILE A 92 -0.41 -0.78 -5.52
N ALA A 93 -0.20 -2.01 -5.02
CA ALA A 93 1.12 -2.52 -4.68
C ALA A 93 2.03 -2.67 -5.92
N ALA A 94 1.47 -3.12 -7.06
CA ALA A 94 2.22 -3.27 -8.30
C ALA A 94 2.55 -1.92 -8.96
N VAL A 95 1.61 -0.96 -8.99
CA VAL A 95 1.87 0.42 -9.49
C VAL A 95 2.98 1.08 -8.70
N ARG A 96 2.95 0.96 -7.38
CA ARG A 96 4.00 1.42 -6.49
C ARG A 96 5.37 0.82 -6.78
N ARG A 97 5.43 -0.49 -7.06
CA ARG A 97 6.71 -1.16 -7.38
C ARG A 97 7.32 -0.53 -8.63
N ILE A 98 6.50 -0.20 -9.63
CA ILE A 98 6.93 0.51 -10.84
C ILE A 98 7.49 1.90 -10.47
N LEU A 99 6.75 2.70 -9.69
CA LEU A 99 7.20 4.05 -9.29
C LEU A 99 8.55 4.03 -8.53
N LEU A 100 8.75 3.04 -7.65
CA LEU A 100 10.02 2.87 -6.94
C LEU A 100 11.16 2.51 -7.89
N ILE A 101 10.91 1.59 -8.82
CA ILE A 101 11.93 1.17 -9.80
C ILE A 101 12.27 2.34 -10.73
N GLU A 102 11.29 3.13 -11.18
CA GLU A 102 11.52 4.32 -11.99
C GLU A 102 12.34 5.38 -11.25
N ALA A 103 12.00 5.67 -9.99
CA ALA A 103 12.75 6.63 -9.17
C ALA A 103 14.22 6.20 -8.98
N GLN A 104 14.48 4.91 -8.77
CA GLN A 104 15.84 4.36 -8.69
C GLN A 104 16.56 4.40 -10.04
N THR A 105 15.83 4.14 -11.11
CA THR A 105 16.36 4.02 -12.47
C THR A 105 16.68 5.37 -13.09
N SER A 106 15.93 6.42 -12.75
CA SER A 106 16.16 7.80 -13.22
C SER A 106 17.54 8.36 -12.86
N LEU A 107 18.29 7.66 -12.01
CA LEU A 107 19.62 8.04 -11.51
C LEU A 107 20.77 7.28 -12.17
N MET A 108 20.46 6.18 -12.84
CA MET A 108 21.48 5.40 -13.52
C MET A 108 21.70 6.02 -14.90
N GLU A 109 22.94 6.38 -15.20
CA GLU A 109 23.35 6.91 -16.51
C GLU A 109 23.07 5.92 -17.65
N ARG A 110 22.96 4.62 -17.30
CA ARG A 110 22.45 3.57 -18.16
C ARG A 110 21.44 2.72 -17.40
N THR A 111 20.26 2.54 -17.99
CA THR A 111 19.23 1.61 -17.55
C THR A 111 19.73 0.17 -17.71
N PRO A 112 20.00 -0.58 -16.62
CA PRO A 112 20.31 -1.99 -16.74
C PRO A 112 19.07 -2.74 -17.24
N VAL A 113 19.28 -3.73 -18.11
CA VAL A 113 18.20 -4.55 -18.70
C VAL A 113 17.36 -5.27 -17.64
N ASP A 114 17.94 -5.56 -16.48
CA ASP A 114 17.25 -6.20 -15.36
C ASP A 114 16.12 -5.32 -14.80
N LYS A 115 16.32 -3.99 -14.73
CA LYS A 115 15.31 -3.04 -14.24
C LYS A 115 14.16 -2.87 -15.22
N LEU A 116 14.46 -2.92 -16.53
CA LEU A 116 13.44 -2.95 -17.59
C LEU A 116 12.57 -4.21 -17.50
N TYR A 117 13.18 -5.37 -17.26
CA TYR A 117 12.42 -6.61 -17.04
C TYR A 117 11.56 -6.52 -15.78
N GLU A 118 12.09 -5.96 -14.70
CA GLU A 118 11.37 -5.78 -13.43
C GLU A 118 10.12 -4.88 -13.57
N ILE A 119 10.23 -3.78 -14.33
CA ILE A 119 9.08 -2.92 -14.68
C ILE A 119 8.10 -3.69 -15.57
N GLY A 120 8.59 -4.41 -16.59
CA GLY A 120 7.75 -5.19 -17.50
C GLY A 120 6.93 -6.26 -16.78
N VAL A 121 7.54 -7.00 -15.85
CA VAL A 121 6.86 -7.98 -15.00
C VAL A 121 5.83 -7.30 -14.11
N SER A 122 6.18 -6.19 -13.46
CA SER A 122 5.25 -5.44 -12.61
C SER A 122 4.04 -4.93 -13.39
N ALA A 123 4.26 -4.43 -14.61
CA ALA A 123 3.19 -4.01 -15.53
C ALA A 123 2.30 -5.20 -15.96
N GLY A 124 2.91 -6.36 -16.26
CA GLY A 124 2.18 -7.59 -16.55
C GLY A 124 1.29 -8.03 -15.38
N VAL A 125 1.79 -7.95 -14.16
CA VAL A 125 1.01 -8.23 -12.94
C VAL A 125 -0.19 -7.30 -12.82
N ILE A 126 -0.04 -6.00 -13.11
CA ILE A 126 -1.16 -5.03 -13.10
C ILE A 126 -2.23 -5.45 -14.12
N ILE A 127 -1.83 -5.81 -15.33
CA ILE A 127 -2.77 -6.22 -16.39
C ILE A 127 -3.55 -7.47 -15.98
N VAL A 128 -2.87 -8.49 -15.43
CA VAL A 128 -3.50 -9.72 -14.95
C VAL A 128 -4.48 -9.42 -13.81
N LEU A 129 -4.09 -8.57 -12.85
CA LEU A 129 -4.96 -8.17 -11.74
C LEU A 129 -6.15 -7.35 -12.21
N MET A 130 -5.98 -6.46 -13.20
CA MET A 130 -7.08 -5.74 -13.83
C MET A 130 -8.07 -6.68 -14.52
N ALA A 131 -7.57 -7.66 -15.28
CA ALA A 131 -8.40 -8.65 -15.96
C ALA A 131 -9.20 -9.49 -14.95
N ALA A 132 -8.54 -9.94 -13.88
CA ALA A 132 -9.20 -10.66 -12.78
C ALA A 132 -10.24 -9.77 -12.06
N TYR A 133 -9.98 -8.47 -11.93
CA TYR A 133 -10.90 -7.53 -11.29
C TYR A 133 -12.14 -7.33 -12.14
N TYR A 134 -11.94 -7.13 -13.44
CA TYR A 134 -13.00 -7.01 -14.42
C TYR A 134 -13.88 -8.27 -14.44
N LEU A 135 -13.26 -9.46 -14.42
CA LEU A 135 -13.98 -10.73 -14.35
C LEU A 135 -14.77 -10.86 -13.04
N SER A 136 -14.18 -10.50 -11.90
CA SER A 136 -14.83 -10.54 -10.59
C SER A 136 -16.04 -9.61 -10.53
N VAL A 137 -15.96 -8.41 -11.12
CA VAL A 137 -17.07 -7.46 -11.16
C VAL A 137 -18.16 -7.96 -12.11
N LYS A 138 -17.79 -8.56 -13.25
CA LYS A 138 -18.74 -9.13 -14.20
C LYS A 138 -19.49 -10.34 -13.62
N ALA A 139 -18.80 -11.22 -12.89
CA ALA A 139 -19.40 -12.36 -12.22
C ALA A 139 -20.40 -11.93 -11.13
N GLN A 140 -20.04 -10.91 -10.32
CA GLN A 140 -20.95 -10.36 -9.30
C GLN A 140 -22.21 -9.71 -9.90
N ARG A 141 -22.15 -9.19 -11.13
CA ARG A 141 -23.33 -8.68 -11.83
C ARG A 141 -24.25 -9.76 -12.39
N LEU A 142 -23.79 -11.02 -12.51
CA LEU A 142 -24.60 -12.13 -13.01
C LEU A 142 -25.36 -12.86 -11.89
N GLU A 143 -24.95 -12.66 -10.64
CA GLU A 143 -25.62 -13.20 -9.44
C GLU A 143 -26.64 -12.23 -8.81
N GLN A 144 -26.79 -11.02 -9.38
CA GLN A 144 -27.83 -10.04 -9.02
C GLN A 144 -28.91 -9.97 -10.09
#